data_AF-A0A1X7UWU2-F1
#
_entry.id   AF-A0A1X7UWU2-F1
#
_cell.length_a   1.000
_cell.length_b   1.000
_cell.length_c   1.000
_cell.angle_alpha   90.00
_cell.angle_beta   90.00
_cell.angle_gamma   90.00
#
_symmetry.space_group_name_H-M   'P 1'
#
loop_
_entity.id
_entity.type
_entity.pdbx_description
1 polymer ?
#
loop_
_entity_poly.entity_id
_entity_poly.type
_entity_poly.pdbx_seq_one_letter_code
_entity_poly.pdbx_strand_id
1 'polypeptide(L)'
;MFRLCFVPQIDDGVQMNMLQVHSLEDIKSLPNYIWGVKSIKQPAFDDKREDALETGGLDLVIVPGLGFTEDGKRLGQGKGYYDRFLPRCSEKVTTTIGMLKNMPYLLHSTFKDVAKYQLNQVMY
;
A
#
# COMPACT_ATOMS: atom_id res chain seq x y z
N MET A 1 -24.61 1.56 -1.71
CA MET A 1 -23.49 1.14 -2.58
C MET A 1 -22.42 0.53 -1.69
N PHE A 2 -22.16 -0.76 -1.82
CA PHE A 2 -21.10 -1.44 -1.06
C PHE A 2 -19.76 -1.18 -1.74
N ARG A 3 -18.75 -0.79 -0.96
CA ARG A 3 -17.36 -0.71 -1.45
C ARG A 3 -16.64 -1.97 -1.03
N LEU A 4 -15.89 -2.57 -1.95
CA LEU A 4 -15.02 -3.69 -1.64
C LEU A 4 -13.72 -3.13 -1.04
N CYS A 5 -13.23 -3.79 0.00
CA CYS A 5 -12.00 -3.42 0.68
C CYS A 5 -10.98 -4.54 0.51
N PHE A 6 -9.74 -4.17 0.25
CA PHE A 6 -8.63 -5.10 0.08
C PHE A 6 -7.45 -4.65 0.96
N VAL A 7 -6.73 -5.61 1.53
CA VAL A 7 -5.54 -5.36 2.36
C VAL A 7 -4.35 -6.10 1.78
N PRO A 8 -3.12 -5.57 1.97
CA PRO A 8 -1.94 -6.21 1.42
C PRO A 8 -1.65 -7.53 2.14
N GLN A 9 -1.41 -8.59 1.37
CA GLN A 9 -0.67 -9.76 1.81
C GLN A 9 0.68 -9.74 1.11
N ILE A 10 1.74 -9.81 1.89
CA ILE A 10 3.11 -9.78 1.38
C ILE A 10 3.77 -11.11 1.67
N ASP A 11 4.41 -11.70 0.67
CA ASP A 11 5.23 -12.91 0.82
C ASP A 11 6.71 -12.58 1.07
N ASP A 12 7.48 -13.61 1.45
CA ASP A 12 8.93 -13.50 1.69
C ASP A 12 9.71 -13.11 0.43
N GLY A 13 9.12 -13.32 -0.76
CA GLY A 13 9.70 -13.12 -2.09
C GLY A 13 9.51 -11.72 -2.66
N VAL A 14 9.09 -10.77 -1.83
CA VAL A 14 8.84 -9.37 -2.14
C VAL A 14 7.58 -9.06 -2.97
N GLN A 15 6.74 -10.06 -3.22
CA GLN A 15 5.48 -9.93 -3.94
C GLN A 15 4.38 -9.48 -2.98
N MET A 16 3.49 -8.63 -3.50
CA MET A 16 2.32 -8.13 -2.77
C MET A 16 1.07 -8.44 -3.58
N ASN A 17 0.09 -9.03 -2.93
CA ASN A 17 -1.27 -9.22 -3.42
C ASN A 17 -2.22 -8.38 -2.57
N MET A 18 -3.38 -8.03 -3.10
CA MET A 18 -4.39 -7.23 -2.39
C MET A 18 -5.62 -8.10 -2.19
N LEU A 19 -5.81 -8.61 -0.98
CA LEU A 19 -6.81 -9.63 -0.68
C LEU A 19 -8.03 -9.03 0.01
N GLN A 20 -9.21 -9.49 -0.38
CA GLN A 20 -10.47 -8.92 0.08
C GLN A 20 -10.69 -9.13 1.58
N VAL A 21 -11.23 -8.10 2.22
CA VAL A 21 -11.73 -8.16 3.60
C VAL A 21 -13.18 -7.72 3.65
N HIS A 22 -13.96 -8.37 4.53
CA HIS A 22 -15.41 -8.22 4.53
C HIS A 22 -15.92 -7.29 5.65
N SER A 23 -15.10 -7.01 6.67
CA SER A 23 -15.47 -6.13 7.78
C SER A 23 -14.25 -5.63 8.56
N LEU A 24 -14.49 -4.70 9.50
CA LEU A 24 -13.46 -4.29 10.46
C LEU A 24 -13.10 -5.42 11.42
N GLU A 25 -14.06 -6.26 11.79
CA GLU A 25 -13.86 -7.44 12.64
C GLU A 25 -12.96 -8.46 11.95
N ASP A 26 -13.16 -8.68 10.64
CA ASP A 26 -12.29 -9.52 9.81
C ASP A 26 -10.84 -9.01 9.84
N ILE A 27 -10.63 -7.72 9.56
CA ILE A 27 -9.30 -7.07 9.66
C ILE A 27 -8.69 -7.23 11.05
N LYS A 28 -9.48 -7.08 12.11
CA LYS A 28 -9.01 -7.23 13.50
C LYS A 28 -8.63 -8.68 13.82
N SER A 29 -9.26 -9.65 13.18
CA SER A 29 -8.99 -11.08 13.38
C SER A 29 -7.73 -11.58 12.66
N LEU A 30 -7.24 -10.84 11.66
CA LEU A 30 -6.07 -11.22 10.88
C LEU A 30 -4.83 -11.47 11.76
N PRO A 31 -4.03 -12.50 11.42
CA PRO A 31 -2.78 -12.79 12.12
C PRO A 31 -1.78 -11.63 11.98
N ASN A 32 -0.97 -11.47 13.02
CA ASN A 32 0.12 -10.51 13.02
C ASN A 32 1.39 -11.18 12.48
N TYR A 33 2.03 -10.53 11.53
CA TYR A 33 3.33 -10.91 10.99
C TYR A 33 4.39 -9.89 11.37
N ILE A 34 5.59 -10.39 11.67
CA ILE A 34 6.74 -9.56 12.02
C ILE A 34 7.53 -9.27 10.75
N TRP A 35 7.61 -7.98 10.42
CA TRP A 35 8.34 -7.45 9.27
C TRP A 35 9.45 -6.53 9.78
N GLY A 36 10.59 -7.11 10.11
CA GLY A 36 11.65 -6.42 10.85
C GLY A 36 11.20 -6.08 12.26
N VAL A 37 11.07 -4.79 12.59
CA VAL A 37 10.59 -4.32 13.92
C VAL A 37 9.10 -3.98 13.95
N LYS A 38 8.36 -4.24 12.86
CA LYS A 38 6.94 -3.87 12.72
C LYS A 38 6.05 -5.11 12.78
N SER A 39 4.95 -4.99 13.51
CA SER A 39 3.83 -5.93 13.44
C SER A 39 2.83 -5.44 12.41
N ILE A 40 2.51 -6.27 11.42
CA ILE A 40 1.55 -5.99 10.34
C ILE A 40 0.49 -7.08 10.34
N LYS A 41 -0.77 -6.68 10.26
CA LYS A 41 -1.89 -7.61 10.05
C LYS A 41 -2.07 -7.88 8.56
N GLN A 42 -2.05 -9.13 8.18
CA GLN A 42 -2.36 -9.58 6.82
C GLN A 42 -3.05 -10.95 6.86
N PRO A 43 -3.82 -11.30 5.82
CA PRO A 43 -4.33 -12.66 5.67
C PRO A 43 -3.22 -13.71 5.69
N ALA A 44 -3.52 -14.88 6.24
CA ALA A 44 -2.59 -16.00 6.24
C ALA A 44 -2.39 -16.55 4.82
N PHE A 45 -1.24 -17.17 4.54
CA PHE A 45 -0.93 -17.67 3.19
C PHE A 45 -1.86 -18.81 2.73
N ASP A 46 -2.45 -19.53 3.68
CA ASP A 46 -3.46 -20.58 3.46
C ASP A 46 -4.90 -20.04 3.48
N ASP A 47 -5.09 -18.75 3.82
CA ASP A 47 -6.38 -18.06 3.79
C ASP A 47 -6.70 -17.63 2.35
N LYS A 48 -7.52 -18.42 1.67
CA LYS A 48 -7.91 -18.19 0.27
C LYS A 48 -8.96 -17.09 0.19
N ARG A 49 -8.52 -15.91 -0.24
CA ARG A 49 -9.35 -14.72 -0.47
C ARG A 49 -9.24 -14.26 -1.91
N GLU A 50 -10.21 -13.49 -2.36
CA GLU A 50 -10.19 -12.88 -3.69
C GLU A 50 -9.07 -11.84 -3.79
N ASP A 51 -8.22 -11.95 -4.82
CA ASP A 51 -7.25 -10.91 -5.19
C ASP A 51 -7.95 -9.83 -6.02
N ALA A 52 -7.71 -8.57 -5.66
CA ALA A 52 -8.21 -7.42 -6.39
C ALA A 52 -7.85 -7.45 -7.88
N LEU A 53 -6.63 -7.90 -8.24
CA LEU A 53 -6.19 -7.94 -9.64
C LEU A 53 -6.89 -9.04 -10.45
N GLU A 54 -7.45 -10.06 -9.80
CA GLU A 54 -8.21 -11.13 -10.45
C GLU A 54 -9.71 -10.81 -10.54
N THR A 55 -10.20 -9.85 -9.75
CA THR A 55 -11.63 -9.54 -9.58
C THR A 55 -12.05 -8.18 -10.14
N GLY A 56 -11.25 -7.61 -11.04
CA GLY A 56 -11.59 -6.37 -11.77
C GLY A 56 -10.75 -5.15 -11.42
N GLY A 57 -9.76 -5.28 -10.53
CA GLY A 57 -8.79 -4.25 -10.20
C GLY A 57 -9.21 -3.35 -9.03
N LEU A 58 -8.54 -2.19 -8.92
CA LEU A 58 -8.72 -1.23 -7.82
C LEU A 58 -9.00 0.18 -8.38
N ASP A 59 -10.10 0.78 -7.90
CA ASP A 59 -10.44 2.19 -8.18
C ASP A 59 -9.62 3.17 -7.32
N LEU A 60 -9.15 2.74 -6.15
CA LEU A 60 -8.41 3.57 -5.21
C LEU A 60 -7.39 2.73 -4.46
N VAL A 61 -6.14 3.18 -4.45
CA VAL A 61 -5.07 2.60 -3.64
C VAL A 61 -4.56 3.65 -2.66
N ILE A 62 -4.67 3.34 -1.37
CA ILE A 62 -4.07 4.15 -0.32
C ILE A 62 -2.65 3.63 -0.09
N VAL A 63 -1.65 4.48 -0.30
CA VAL A 63 -0.24 4.09 -0.25
C VAL A 63 0.45 4.73 0.95
N PRO A 64 1.02 3.92 1.87
CA PRO A 64 1.82 4.45 2.96
C PRO A 64 3.20 4.95 2.46
N GLY A 65 3.69 6.02 3.10
CA GLY A 65 4.99 6.61 2.82
C GLY A 65 5.64 7.23 4.06
N LEU A 66 6.96 7.34 4.03
CA LEU A 66 7.75 8.12 5.00
C LEU A 66 7.71 9.62 4.65
N GLY A 67 7.47 9.93 3.38
CA GLY A 67 7.29 11.29 2.89
C GLY A 67 6.65 11.29 1.51
N PHE A 68 6.11 12.43 1.14
CA PHE A 68 5.66 12.73 -0.22
C PHE A 68 6.11 14.15 -0.60
N THR A 69 6.43 14.37 -1.86
CA THR A 69 6.60 15.73 -2.39
C THR A 69 5.28 16.31 -2.87
N GLU A 70 5.22 17.63 -3.02
CA GLU A 70 4.09 18.34 -3.64
C GLU A 70 3.85 17.92 -5.09
N ASP A 71 4.93 17.61 -5.82
CA ASP A 71 4.83 17.05 -7.18
C ASP A 71 4.42 15.58 -7.17
N GLY A 72 4.09 14.98 -6.01
CA GLY A 72 3.48 13.65 -5.86
C GLY A 72 4.46 12.48 -5.80
N LYS A 73 5.77 12.72 -5.70
CA LYS A 73 6.74 11.63 -5.51
C LYS A 73 6.64 11.05 -4.11
N ARG A 74 6.81 9.73 -4.01
CA ARG A 74 6.72 8.98 -2.75
C ARG A 74 8.07 8.42 -2.30
N LEU A 75 8.35 8.57 -1.01
CA LEU A 75 9.41 7.83 -0.31
C LEU A 75 8.80 6.69 0.52
N GLY A 76 9.07 5.46 0.11
CA GLY A 76 8.70 4.25 0.88
C GLY A 76 9.74 3.86 1.92
N GLN A 77 9.54 2.71 2.57
CA GLN A 77 10.49 2.16 3.56
C GLN A 77 11.67 1.38 2.92
N GLY A 78 11.88 1.51 1.60
CA GLY A 78 13.01 0.92 0.89
C GLY A 78 12.80 -0.48 0.29
N LYS A 79 11.77 -1.24 0.68
CA LYS A 79 11.53 -2.59 0.13
C LYS A 79 10.87 -2.62 -1.25
N GLY A 80 10.18 -1.56 -1.66
CA GLY A 80 9.63 -1.43 -3.02
C GLY A 80 8.31 -2.16 -3.33
N TYR A 81 7.54 -2.57 -2.32
CA TYR A 81 6.27 -3.30 -2.52
C TYR A 81 5.28 -2.58 -3.44
N TYR A 82 4.97 -1.33 -3.10
CA TYR A 82 4.05 -0.51 -3.88
C TYR A 82 4.64 -0.11 -5.24
N ASP A 83 5.95 0.05 -5.35
CA ASP A 83 6.61 0.37 -6.63
C ASP A 83 6.46 -0.78 -7.64
N ARG A 84 6.43 -2.02 -7.16
CA ARG A 84 6.17 -3.22 -7.98
C ARG A 84 4.68 -3.52 -8.18
N PHE A 85 3.84 -3.18 -7.20
CA PHE A 85 2.42 -3.47 -7.25
C PHE A 85 1.61 -2.48 -8.10
N LEU A 86 1.87 -1.18 -7.97
CA LEU A 86 1.08 -0.15 -8.65
C LEU A 86 1.11 -0.28 -10.19
N PRO A 87 2.24 -0.62 -10.85
CA PRO A 87 2.25 -0.90 -12.30
C PRO A 87 1.40 -2.11 -12.73
N ARG A 88 1.02 -3.00 -11.80
CA ARG A 88 0.13 -4.14 -12.08
C ARG A 88 -1.35 -3.75 -12.01
N CYS A 89 -1.68 -2.58 -11.44
CA CYS A 89 -3.04 -2.05 -11.45
C CYS A 89 -3.34 -1.48 -12.84
N SER A 90 -4.54 -1.69 -13.37
CA SER A 90 -4.93 -1.15 -14.68
C SER A 90 -4.92 0.39 -14.65
N GLU A 91 -4.36 1.03 -15.67
CA GLU A 91 -4.25 2.50 -15.79
C GLU A 91 -5.59 3.25 -15.73
N LYS A 92 -6.73 2.56 -15.88
CA LYS A 92 -8.01 3.20 -16.17
C LYS A 92 -8.65 3.94 -15.00
N VAL A 93 -8.40 3.58 -13.73
CA VAL A 93 -9.15 4.20 -12.61
C VAL A 93 -8.38 4.27 -11.29
N THR A 94 -7.10 3.87 -11.17
CA THR A 94 -6.48 3.83 -9.84
C THR A 94 -6.06 5.23 -9.36
N THR A 95 -6.90 5.88 -8.56
CA THR A 95 -6.48 7.04 -7.77
C THR A 95 -5.52 6.56 -6.69
N THR A 96 -4.33 7.13 -6.61
CA THR A 96 -3.34 6.76 -5.60
C THR A 96 -3.16 7.90 -4.61
N ILE A 97 -3.42 7.65 -3.32
CA ILE A 97 -3.33 8.66 -2.28
C ILE A 97 -2.26 8.29 -1.25
N GLY A 98 -1.32 9.20 -1.03
CA GLY A 98 -0.31 9.08 0.01
C GLY A 98 -0.88 9.33 1.41
N MET A 99 -0.54 8.47 2.38
CA MET A 99 -0.76 8.73 3.81
C MET A 99 0.56 8.78 4.57
N LEU A 100 0.78 9.89 5.29
CA LEU A 100 1.94 10.10 6.16
C LEU A 100 1.66 9.59 7.56
N LYS A 101 2.65 8.97 8.19
CA LYS A 101 2.61 8.65 9.62
C LYS A 101 3.76 9.36 10.33
N ASN A 102 3.42 10.31 11.22
CA ASN A 102 4.29 11.02 12.18
C ASN A 102 5.74 11.31 11.71
N MET A 103 6.00 12.53 11.24
CA MET A 103 7.35 13.02 10.92
C MET A 103 7.88 13.98 12.00
N PRO A 104 9.13 13.84 12.46
CA PRO A 104 10.02 14.98 12.60
C PRO A 104 10.54 15.34 11.19
N TYR A 105 10.35 16.59 10.79
CA TYR A 105 10.74 17.22 9.51
C TYR A 105 11.95 16.58 8.79
N LEU A 106 11.74 15.94 7.63
CA LEU A 106 12.82 15.63 6.69
C LEU A 106 13.13 16.87 5.84
N LEU A 107 14.40 17.30 5.84
CA LEU A 107 14.91 18.42 5.05
C LEU A 107 14.69 18.17 3.54
N HIS A 108 14.10 19.16 2.87
CA HIS A 108 13.64 19.16 1.48
C HIS A 108 14.68 18.70 0.43
N SER A 109 15.98 18.79 0.72
CA SER A 109 17.07 18.53 -0.25
C SER A 109 17.42 17.06 -0.43
N THR A 110 17.31 16.20 0.59
CA THR A 110 17.63 14.76 0.47
C THR A 110 16.47 13.92 -0.06
N PHE A 111 15.26 14.48 -0.11
CA PHE A 111 14.04 13.75 -0.47
C PHE A 111 13.88 13.54 -1.99
N LYS A 112 14.35 14.50 -2.82
CA LYS A 112 14.10 14.50 -4.27
C LYS A 112 14.78 13.35 -5.03
N ASP A 113 15.90 12.85 -4.51
CA ASP A 113 16.72 11.82 -5.18
C ASP A 113 16.30 10.38 -4.83
N VAL A 114 15.50 10.20 -3.76
CA VAL A 114 15.12 8.87 -3.23
C VAL A 114 13.68 8.48 -3.50
N ALA A 115 12.83 9.43 -3.90
CA ALA A 115 11.43 9.19 -4.17
C ALA A 115 11.23 8.62 -5.58
N LYS A 116 10.68 7.40 -5.68
CA LYS A 116 10.72 6.58 -6.90
C LYS A 116 9.39 6.44 -7.63
N TYR A 117 8.26 6.68 -6.96
CA TYR A 117 6.95 6.50 -7.55
C TYR A 117 6.11 7.76 -7.44
N GLN A 118 5.44 8.10 -8.54
CA GLN A 118 4.59 9.26 -8.69
C GLN A 118 3.14 8.92 -8.32
N LEU A 119 2.54 9.67 -7.40
CA LEU A 119 1.15 9.51 -6.99
C LEU A 119 0.26 10.54 -7.70
N ASN A 120 -1.02 10.19 -7.83
CA ASN A 120 -2.01 11.08 -8.43
C ASN A 120 -2.45 12.18 -7.45
N GLN A 121 -2.41 11.90 -6.14
CA GLN A 121 -2.77 12.85 -5.10
C GLN A 121 -2.01 12.58 -3.80
N VAL A 122 -1.70 13.65 -3.05
CA VAL A 122 -1.13 13.58 -1.70
C VAL A 122 -2.09 14.31 -0.76
N MET A 123 -2.50 13.67 0.33
CA MET A 123 -3.28 14.30 1.40
C MET A 123 -2.37 14.49 2.63
N TYR A 124 -2.41 15.68 3.23
CA TYR A 124 -1.65 16.04 4.43
C TYR A 124 -2.47 15.85 5.70
#